data_AF-A0A1F9P8C4-F1
#
_entry.id   AF-A0A1F9P8C4-F1
#
_cell.length_a   1.000
_cell.length_b   1.000
_cell.length_c   1.000
_cell.angle_alpha   90.00
_cell.angle_beta   90.00
_cell.angle_gamma   90.00
#
_symmetry.space_group_name_H-M   'P 1'
#
loop_
_entity.id
_entity.type
_entity.pdbx_description
1 polymer ?
#
loop_
_entity_poly.entity_id
_entity_poly.type
_entity_poly.pdbx_seq_one_letter_code
_entity_poly.pdbx_strand_id
1 'polypeptide(L)'
;MRIAPSDSSYKTFCDILTGYRLATVITQAVKTGIIESVGQDGCCEADIIEATGMKAEEGARFLGLLARSGILERYDDRLYLSQFSRKYLLRGSDSNQLDALEFEQILIDAWNGMDTILYKGQGALTAEKSVEEYTYRLQLFQSAMHESAIIRSKELWDAFPPTADTGVIIDVGAGDGTYLTEFLARHPGWQAIACDLAEVVAQIKDKAITPHACNLLDPKELKEFIARYRGTASIVVASNLIHCYSKQENAALLEQLKQIVHQEGLLVIHDFFIDGNSFGALYDLHMMVNTYNGRTYSFDDTVRMLAEAGFSHSDVIELPSHSHAVIASSQTLNIQSTDALIQLRQKALAIGFFEAEPIDPASISIEAWVKAKCTYGCMFYGKKWSCPPHSLTTDEFKELLGCYSKAIVVAGQPPLPDFQNKLLELEKEAFLNGCKKALVFSGGPCTWCESCAENQCRFPEKRRPSLESCGCDVFALAESCGISVQPIKSSADFVQYIGLLLVE
;
A
#
# COMPACT_ATOMS: atom_id res chain seq x y z
N MET A 1 7.10 -2.19 7.04
CA MET A 1 8.49 -1.89 6.63
C MET A 1 9.08 -3.14 6.00
N ARG A 2 9.59 -3.05 4.77
CA ARG A 2 10.32 -4.13 4.11
C ARG A 2 11.82 -3.94 4.38
N ILE A 3 12.52 -4.97 4.85
CA ILE A 3 13.98 -4.94 4.94
C ILE A 3 14.52 -5.33 3.57
N ALA A 4 15.30 -4.44 2.94
CA ALA A 4 15.91 -4.72 1.65
C ALA A 4 16.94 -5.86 1.79
N PRO A 5 17.11 -6.75 0.78
CA PRO A 5 18.12 -7.81 0.85
C PRO A 5 19.56 -7.31 1.06
N SER A 6 19.84 -6.07 0.66
CA SER A 6 21.13 -5.40 0.84
C SER A 6 21.30 -4.73 2.20
N ASP A 7 20.23 -4.59 3.00
CA ASP A 7 20.27 -3.92 4.30
C ASP A 7 20.73 -4.88 5.39
N SER A 8 22.01 -4.74 5.78
CA SER A 8 22.62 -5.43 6.92
C SER A 8 22.91 -4.49 8.10
N SER A 9 22.23 -3.34 8.15
CA SER A 9 22.57 -2.28 9.10
C SER A 9 22.06 -2.57 10.51
N TYR A 10 22.91 -2.31 11.51
CA TYR A 10 22.49 -2.33 12.92
C TYR A 10 21.41 -1.27 13.21
N LYS A 11 21.38 -0.18 12.43
CA LYS A 11 20.34 0.85 12.51
C LYS A 11 18.94 0.25 12.28
N THR A 12 18.73 -0.48 11.19
CA THR A 12 17.42 -1.08 10.89
C THR A 12 16.99 -2.06 11.98
N PHE A 13 17.92 -2.85 12.52
CA PHE A 13 17.65 -3.70 13.68
C PHE A 13 17.17 -2.90 14.91
N CYS A 14 17.87 -1.80 15.25
CA CYS A 14 17.48 -0.92 16.35
C CYS A 14 16.10 -0.28 16.13
N ASP A 15 15.80 0.17 14.92
CA ASP A 15 14.53 0.81 14.59
C ASP A 15 13.36 -0.18 14.79
N ILE A 16 13.51 -1.44 14.35
CA ILE A 16 12.51 -2.49 14.58
C ILE A 16 12.37 -2.80 16.07
N LEU A 17 13.48 -3.05 16.75
CA LEU A 17 13.50 -3.44 18.17
C LEU A 17 12.84 -2.39 19.07
N THR A 18 12.94 -1.11 18.69
CA THR A 18 12.56 0.02 19.54
C THR A 18 11.32 0.78 19.06
N GLY A 19 10.71 0.38 17.94
CA GLY A 19 9.57 1.07 17.33
C GLY A 19 8.40 1.32 18.29
N TYR A 20 8.10 0.35 19.17
CA TYR A 20 7.02 0.49 20.18
C TYR A 20 7.20 1.70 21.12
N ARG A 21 8.45 2.13 21.37
CA ARG A 21 8.75 3.20 22.33
C ARG A 21 8.15 4.54 21.89
N LEU A 22 8.21 4.84 20.59
CA LEU A 22 7.64 6.08 20.08
C LEU A 22 6.10 6.06 20.15
N ALA A 23 5.48 4.91 19.85
CA ALA A 23 4.04 4.74 20.04
C ALA A 23 3.63 4.98 21.50
N THR A 24 4.34 4.39 22.46
CA THR A 24 4.11 4.64 23.90
C THR A 24 4.24 6.11 24.27
N VAL A 25 5.26 6.80 23.75
CA VAL A 25 5.50 8.23 24.01
C VAL A 25 4.35 9.09 23.47
N ILE A 26 3.87 8.83 22.25
CA ILE A 26 2.74 9.55 21.65
C ILE A 26 1.45 9.31 22.45
N THR A 27 1.16 8.05 22.80
CA THR A 27 0.01 7.70 23.66
C THR A 27 0.07 8.45 24.99
N GLN A 28 1.24 8.51 25.64
CA GLN A 28 1.38 9.19 26.91
C GLN A 28 1.24 10.71 26.77
N ALA A 29 1.73 11.31 25.69
CA ALA A 29 1.57 12.74 25.43
C ALA A 29 0.10 13.15 25.31
N VAL A 30 -0.73 12.31 24.66
CA VAL A 30 -2.18 12.51 24.60
C VAL A 30 -2.80 12.30 25.99
N LYS A 31 -2.54 11.16 26.64
CA LYS A 31 -3.17 10.78 27.92
C LYS A 31 -2.89 11.75 29.07
N THR A 32 -1.69 12.34 29.09
CA THR A 32 -1.29 13.32 30.13
C THR A 32 -1.86 14.72 29.89
N GLY A 33 -2.50 14.96 28.75
CA GLY A 33 -3.03 16.28 28.40
C GLY A 33 -1.98 17.26 27.88
N ILE A 34 -0.76 16.80 27.53
CA ILE A 34 0.27 17.67 26.94
C ILE A 34 -0.24 18.27 25.63
N ILE A 35 -0.82 17.45 24.75
CA ILE A 35 -1.29 17.92 23.44
C ILE A 35 -2.35 19.02 23.57
N GLU A 36 -3.30 18.84 24.49
CA GLU A 36 -4.34 19.83 24.79
C GLU A 36 -3.78 21.08 25.48
N SER A 37 -2.79 20.91 26.38
CA SER A 37 -2.13 22.05 27.06
C SER A 37 -1.35 22.92 26.09
N VAL A 38 -0.74 22.34 25.05
CA VAL A 38 -0.07 23.09 23.98
C VAL A 38 -1.10 23.78 23.09
N GLY A 39 -2.16 23.06 22.71
CA GLY A 39 -3.27 23.59 21.93
C GLY A 39 -2.85 24.19 20.58
N GLN A 40 -3.68 25.10 20.06
CA GLN A 40 -3.44 25.74 18.76
C GLN A 40 -2.34 26.82 18.81
N ASP A 41 -2.22 27.51 19.94
CA ASP A 41 -1.43 28.74 20.09
C ASP A 41 -0.03 28.54 20.70
N GLY A 42 0.28 27.29 21.07
CA GLY A 42 1.51 26.92 21.75
C GLY A 42 1.51 27.29 23.24
N CYS A 43 2.43 26.69 24.00
CA CYS A 43 2.49 26.83 25.45
C CYS A 43 3.95 26.83 25.94
N CYS A 44 4.22 27.51 27.05
CA CYS A 44 5.55 27.50 27.66
C CYS A 44 5.80 26.14 28.33
N GLU A 45 7.05 25.68 28.35
CA GLU A 45 7.41 24.38 28.93
C GLU A 45 6.99 24.25 30.40
N ALA A 46 7.23 25.30 31.20
CA ALA A 46 6.88 25.33 32.61
C ALA A 46 5.37 25.17 32.84
N ASP A 47 4.56 25.86 32.03
CA ASP A 47 3.10 25.84 32.12
C ASP A 47 2.54 24.46 31.76
N ILE A 48 3.13 23.79 30.76
CA ILE A 48 2.75 22.42 30.39
C ILE A 48 3.05 21.45 31.55
N ILE A 49 4.25 21.55 32.13
CA ILE A 49 4.65 20.70 33.26
C ILE A 49 3.72 20.91 34.46
N GLU A 50 3.39 22.16 34.78
CA GLU A 50 2.47 22.51 35.86
C GLU A 50 1.05 21.98 35.59
N ALA A 51 0.50 22.25 34.40
CA ALA A 51 -0.85 21.85 34.03
C ALA A 51 -1.04 20.33 34.03
N THR A 52 -0.01 19.58 33.64
CA THR A 52 -0.06 18.11 33.59
C THR A 52 0.36 17.43 34.90
N GLY A 53 0.83 18.21 35.89
CA GLY A 53 1.29 17.68 37.18
C GLY A 53 2.56 16.83 37.08
N MET A 54 3.34 16.98 36.00
CA MET A 54 4.60 16.26 35.84
C MET A 54 5.67 16.80 36.80
N LYS A 55 6.59 15.93 37.22
CA LYS A 55 7.81 16.38 37.89
C LYS A 55 8.65 17.18 36.91
N ALA A 56 9.24 18.29 37.36
CA ALA A 56 9.91 19.25 36.48
C ALA A 56 11.04 18.63 35.64
N GLU A 57 11.94 17.84 36.25
CA GLU A 57 13.07 17.25 35.54
C GLU A 57 12.62 16.20 34.52
N GLU A 58 11.73 15.29 34.91
CA GLU A 58 11.20 14.24 34.04
C GLU A 58 10.32 14.82 32.93
N GLY A 59 9.48 15.80 33.25
CA GLY A 59 8.63 16.52 32.30
C GLY A 59 9.45 17.26 31.25
N ALA A 60 10.50 17.99 31.65
CA ALA A 60 11.39 18.68 30.72
C ALA A 60 12.09 17.69 29.76
N ARG A 61 12.53 16.52 30.26
CA ARG A 61 13.11 15.46 29.43
C ARG A 61 12.11 14.87 28.46
N PHE A 62 10.87 14.66 28.91
CA PHE A 62 9.79 14.12 28.08
C PHE A 62 9.38 15.10 26.97
N LEU A 63 9.13 16.37 27.31
CA LEU A 63 8.84 17.43 26.33
C LEU A 63 10.02 17.64 25.38
N GLY A 64 11.25 17.54 25.87
CA GLY A 64 12.46 17.58 25.06
C GLY A 64 12.57 16.40 24.08
N LEU A 65 12.02 15.22 24.41
CA LEU A 65 11.92 14.11 23.46
C LEU A 65 10.85 14.40 22.40
N LEU A 66 9.66 14.83 22.81
CA LEU A 66 8.56 15.16 21.88
C LEU A 66 8.98 16.22 20.86
N ALA A 67 9.78 17.22 21.27
CA ALA A 67 10.33 18.22 20.38
C ALA A 67 11.34 17.64 19.38
N ARG A 68 12.23 16.75 19.83
CA ARG A 68 13.24 16.12 18.95
C ARG A 68 12.66 15.08 18.00
N SER A 69 11.54 14.47 18.36
CA SER A 69 10.82 13.51 17.51
C SER A 69 9.80 14.17 16.57
N GLY A 70 9.69 15.51 16.56
CA GLY A 70 8.78 16.24 15.67
C GLY A 70 7.30 16.17 16.05
N ILE A 71 6.98 15.73 17.27
CA ILE A 71 5.62 15.78 17.82
C ILE A 71 5.30 17.21 18.28
N LEU A 72 6.28 17.86 18.89
CA LEU A 72 6.25 19.28 19.18
C LEU A 72 7.31 19.99 18.35
N GLU A 73 7.10 21.28 18.12
CA GLU A 73 8.07 22.20 17.55
C GLU A 73 8.42 23.25 18.60
N ARG A 74 9.69 23.66 18.66
CA ARG A 74 10.13 24.72 19.57
C ARG A 74 10.48 25.97 18.78
N TYR A 75 9.81 27.07 19.13
CA TYR A 75 10.14 28.40 18.64
C TYR A 75 10.33 29.32 19.85
N ASP A 76 11.52 29.88 19.99
CA ASP A 76 11.97 30.60 21.17
C ASP A 76 11.70 29.79 22.46
N ASP A 77 11.00 30.39 23.42
CA ASP A 77 10.71 29.80 24.72
C ASP A 77 9.38 29.02 24.77
N ARG A 78 8.75 28.77 23.61
CA ARG A 78 7.43 28.12 23.50
C ARG A 78 7.47 26.85 22.67
N LEU A 79 6.59 25.92 23.05
CA LEU A 79 6.33 24.68 22.34
C LEU A 79 5.01 24.80 21.57
N TYR A 80 4.99 24.27 20.36
CA TYR A 80 3.85 24.26 19.45
C TYR A 80 3.59 22.82 18.98
N LEU A 81 2.33 22.50 18.67
CA LEU A 81 2.03 21.25 17.97
C LEU A 81 2.58 21.32 16.54
N SER A 82 3.29 20.27 16.12
CA SER A 82 3.62 20.10 14.70
C SER A 82 2.36 19.94 13.85
N GLN A 83 2.49 20.05 12.53
CA GLN A 83 1.35 19.81 11.63
C GLN A 83 0.74 18.42 11.84
N PHE A 84 1.58 17.40 12.04
CA PHE A 84 1.15 16.03 12.34
C PHE A 84 0.33 15.98 13.63
N SER A 85 0.87 16.53 14.73
CA SER A 85 0.20 16.45 16.03
C SER A 85 -1.06 17.29 16.10
N ARG A 86 -1.08 18.46 15.45
CA ARG A 86 -2.30 19.27 15.33
C ARG A 86 -3.40 18.54 14.55
N LYS A 87 -3.03 17.84 13.48
CA LYS A 87 -3.98 17.12 12.63
C LYS A 87 -4.52 15.86 13.30
N TYR A 88 -3.66 15.04 13.90
CA TYR A 88 -4.01 13.68 14.33
C TYR A 88 -4.13 13.51 15.85
N LEU A 89 -3.51 14.35 16.67
CA LEU A 89 -3.44 14.16 18.13
C LEU A 89 -4.25 15.21 18.93
N LEU A 90 -4.71 16.29 18.31
CA LEU A 90 -5.52 17.30 18.99
C LEU A 90 -7.00 16.96 18.84
N ARG A 91 -7.74 16.89 19.96
CA ARG A 91 -9.15 16.46 19.95
C ARG A 91 -10.06 17.36 19.11
N GLY A 92 -9.74 18.64 19.03
CA GLY A 92 -10.49 19.62 18.23
C GLY A 92 -10.28 19.51 16.71
N SER A 93 -9.44 18.58 16.22
CA SER A 93 -9.23 18.36 14.79
C SER A 93 -10.27 17.40 14.22
N ASP A 94 -10.85 17.75 13.07
CA ASP A 94 -11.78 16.87 12.32
C ASP A 94 -11.13 15.57 11.81
N SER A 95 -9.80 15.47 11.89
CA SER A 95 -9.01 14.30 11.45
C SER A 95 -8.23 13.65 12.60
N ASN A 96 -8.62 13.92 13.85
CA ASN A 96 -7.97 13.31 15.00
C ASN A 96 -8.09 11.77 14.96
N GLN A 97 -7.13 11.07 15.59
CA GLN A 97 -7.03 9.60 15.61
C GLN A 97 -6.87 9.12 17.06
N LEU A 98 -7.59 9.75 17.99
CA LEU A 98 -7.40 9.54 19.42
C LEU A 98 -7.97 8.20 19.88
N ASP A 99 -9.14 7.85 19.39
CA ASP A 99 -9.80 6.59 19.71
C ASP A 99 -9.06 5.42 19.03
N ALA A 100 -8.50 5.62 17.82
CA ALA A 100 -7.59 4.67 17.19
C ALA A 100 -6.32 4.43 18.02
N LEU A 101 -5.72 5.49 18.58
CA LEU A 101 -4.55 5.39 19.45
C LEU A 101 -4.86 4.65 20.75
N GLU A 102 -6.05 4.84 21.32
CA GLU A 102 -6.51 4.14 22.51
C GLU A 102 -6.84 2.66 22.21
N PHE A 103 -7.51 2.39 21.08
CA PHE A 103 -7.85 1.04 20.64
C PHE A 103 -6.60 0.18 20.42
N GLU A 104 -5.54 0.74 19.83
CA GLU A 104 -4.27 0.03 19.61
C GLU A 104 -3.66 -0.51 20.90
N GLN A 105 -3.83 0.19 22.04
CA GLN A 105 -3.34 -0.28 23.33
C GLN A 105 -3.99 -1.60 23.76
N ILE A 106 -5.25 -1.80 23.39
CA ILE A 106 -5.99 -3.03 23.67
C ILE A 106 -5.50 -4.19 22.76
N LEU A 107 -5.07 -3.87 21.54
CA LEU A 107 -4.60 -4.84 20.56
C LEU A 107 -3.20 -5.37 20.91
N ILE A 108 -2.34 -4.55 21.49
CA ILE A 108 -0.97 -4.93 21.89
C ILE A 108 -0.97 -6.18 22.80
N ASP A 109 -1.93 -6.31 23.70
CA ASP A 109 -2.02 -7.47 24.60
C ASP A 109 -2.25 -8.79 23.83
N ALA A 110 -3.02 -8.76 22.74
CA ALA A 110 -3.22 -9.93 21.89
C ALA A 110 -1.93 -10.30 21.13
N TRP A 111 -1.17 -9.30 20.67
CA TRP A 111 0.13 -9.53 20.03
C TRP A 111 1.16 -10.17 20.95
N ASN A 112 1.11 -9.88 22.26
CA ASN A 112 1.97 -10.54 23.25
C ASN A 112 1.66 -12.05 23.41
N GLY A 113 0.47 -12.50 23.01
CA GLY A 113 0.05 -13.91 23.01
C GLY A 113 0.28 -14.65 21.68
N MET A 114 1.11 -14.11 20.78
CA MET A 114 1.36 -14.69 19.46
C MET A 114 1.80 -16.15 19.49
N ASP A 115 2.61 -16.55 20.47
CA ASP A 115 3.05 -17.95 20.64
C ASP A 115 1.85 -18.90 20.77
N THR A 116 0.86 -18.52 21.56
CA THR A 116 -0.37 -19.29 21.76
C THR A 116 -1.14 -19.44 20.45
N ILE A 117 -1.21 -18.39 19.63
CA ILE A 117 -1.88 -18.41 18.33
C ILE A 117 -1.11 -19.31 17.35
N LEU A 118 0.21 -19.21 17.29
CA LEU A 118 1.04 -20.02 16.39
C LEU A 118 0.94 -21.52 16.70
N TYR A 119 0.86 -21.89 17.98
CA TYR A 119 0.83 -23.30 18.39
C TYR A 119 -0.58 -23.89 18.53
N LYS A 120 -1.60 -23.08 18.88
CA LYS A 120 -2.98 -23.55 19.13
C LYS A 120 -3.97 -23.12 18.04
N GLY A 121 -3.59 -22.22 17.15
CA GLY A 121 -4.40 -21.74 16.03
C GLY A 121 -5.06 -20.39 16.27
N GLN A 122 -5.57 -19.81 15.17
CA GLN A 122 -6.35 -18.57 15.18
C GLN A 122 -7.57 -18.68 16.09
N GLY A 123 -7.89 -17.60 16.80
CA GLY A 123 -8.97 -17.58 17.78
C GLY A 123 -8.65 -18.23 19.13
N ALA A 124 -7.45 -18.80 19.34
CA ALA A 124 -7.06 -19.42 20.62
C ALA A 124 -6.99 -18.45 21.82
N LEU A 125 -6.89 -17.13 21.56
CA LEU A 125 -6.97 -16.09 22.58
C LEU A 125 -8.39 -15.53 22.78
N THR A 126 -9.39 -16.06 22.05
CA THR A 126 -10.77 -15.61 22.19
C THR A 126 -11.32 -16.11 23.52
N ALA A 127 -11.55 -15.17 24.44
CA ALA A 127 -12.22 -15.42 25.70
C ALA A 127 -13.58 -14.71 25.72
N GLU A 128 -14.55 -15.31 26.42
CA GLU A 128 -15.78 -14.61 26.78
C GLU A 128 -15.44 -13.39 27.63
N LYS A 129 -16.00 -12.24 27.26
CA LYS A 129 -15.83 -10.98 27.98
C LYS A 129 -17.10 -10.67 28.75
N SER A 130 -16.99 -9.88 29.82
CA SER A 130 -18.19 -9.36 30.47
C SER A 130 -18.97 -8.46 29.49
N VAL A 131 -20.27 -8.28 29.73
CA VAL A 131 -21.11 -7.42 28.89
C VAL A 131 -20.58 -5.99 28.87
N GLU A 132 -20.07 -5.51 30.01
CA GLU A 132 -19.49 -4.17 30.15
C GLU A 132 -18.21 -4.03 29.30
N GLU A 133 -17.29 -5.00 29.39
CA GLU A 133 -16.04 -4.97 28.62
C GLU A 133 -16.33 -5.07 27.12
N TYR A 134 -17.24 -5.96 26.73
CA TYR A 134 -17.65 -6.10 25.33
C TYR A 134 -18.23 -4.79 24.78
N THR A 135 -19.15 -4.16 25.53
CA THR A 135 -19.80 -2.90 25.11
C THR A 135 -18.78 -1.78 24.97
N TYR A 136 -17.88 -1.63 25.94
CA TYR A 136 -16.81 -0.63 25.89
C TYR A 136 -15.89 -0.82 24.67
N ARG A 137 -15.42 -2.06 24.45
CA ARG A 137 -14.53 -2.37 23.32
C ARG A 137 -15.20 -2.17 21.97
N LEU A 138 -16.49 -2.50 21.86
CA LEU A 138 -17.27 -2.27 20.65
C LEU A 138 -17.40 -0.78 20.33
N GLN A 139 -17.73 0.04 21.34
CA GLN A 139 -17.82 1.50 21.16
C GLN A 139 -16.48 2.09 20.72
N LEU A 140 -15.39 1.71 21.40
CA LEU A 140 -14.07 2.20 21.07
C LEU A 140 -13.61 1.73 19.67
N PHE A 141 -13.89 0.48 19.31
CA PHE A 141 -13.65 -0.03 17.96
C PHE A 141 -14.40 0.80 16.90
N GLN A 142 -15.69 1.06 17.11
CA GLN A 142 -16.51 1.84 16.18
C GLN A 142 -15.96 3.26 16.00
N SER A 143 -15.58 3.94 17.10
CA SER A 143 -14.96 5.26 16.99
C SER A 143 -13.61 5.24 16.30
N ALA A 144 -12.74 4.27 16.61
CA ALA A 144 -11.44 4.12 15.95
C ALA A 144 -11.58 3.87 14.43
N MET A 145 -12.58 3.07 14.02
CA MET A 145 -12.88 2.82 12.62
C MET A 145 -13.44 4.08 11.93
N HIS A 146 -14.30 4.85 12.61
CA HIS A 146 -14.78 6.14 12.11
C HIS A 146 -13.63 7.11 11.82
N GLU A 147 -12.72 7.29 12.80
CA GLU A 147 -11.55 8.15 12.66
C GLU A 147 -10.69 7.75 11.45
N SER A 148 -10.43 6.45 11.29
CA SER A 148 -9.69 5.92 10.14
C SER A 148 -10.44 6.13 8.81
N ALA A 149 -11.77 5.94 8.83
CA ALA A 149 -12.62 6.09 7.66
C ALA A 149 -12.69 7.54 7.16
N ILE A 150 -12.61 8.56 8.03
CA ILE A 150 -12.57 9.98 7.63
C ILE A 150 -11.41 10.26 6.67
N ILE A 151 -10.26 9.61 6.88
CA ILE A 151 -9.08 9.76 6.01
C ILE A 151 -9.22 8.91 4.76
N ARG A 152 -9.49 7.60 4.93
CA ARG A 152 -9.46 6.65 3.81
C ARG A 152 -10.62 6.81 2.84
N SER A 153 -11.78 7.30 3.29
CA SER A 153 -12.89 7.61 2.37
C SER A 153 -12.52 8.72 1.40
N LYS A 154 -11.80 9.76 1.85
CA LYS A 154 -11.28 10.81 0.97
C LYS A 154 -10.29 10.26 -0.03
N GLU A 155 -9.32 9.48 0.44
CA GLU A 155 -8.33 8.83 -0.42
C GLU A 155 -8.97 7.95 -1.50
N LEU A 156 -9.95 7.12 -1.12
CA LEU A 156 -10.67 6.26 -2.05
C LEU A 156 -11.38 7.09 -3.12
N TRP A 157 -12.17 8.09 -2.72
CA TRP A 157 -13.00 8.85 -3.65
C TRP A 157 -12.22 9.89 -4.45
N ASP A 158 -11.08 10.37 -3.96
CA ASP A 158 -10.18 11.23 -4.73
C ASP A 158 -9.48 10.44 -5.85
N ALA A 159 -9.19 9.16 -5.62
CA ALA A 159 -8.61 8.27 -6.61
C ALA A 159 -9.66 7.58 -7.51
N PHE A 160 -10.94 7.62 -7.13
CA PHE A 160 -12.00 6.91 -7.84
C PHE A 160 -12.25 7.52 -9.23
N PRO A 161 -12.50 6.69 -10.27
CA PRO A 161 -12.75 7.20 -11.61
C PRO A 161 -13.99 8.12 -11.64
N PRO A 162 -14.05 9.09 -12.57
CA PRO A 162 -15.25 9.91 -12.76
C PRO A 162 -16.50 9.07 -12.97
N THR A 163 -17.57 9.41 -12.25
CA THR A 163 -18.86 8.72 -12.30
C THR A 163 -19.95 9.62 -12.88
N ALA A 164 -21.11 9.05 -13.20
CA ALA A 164 -22.26 9.82 -13.65
C ALA A 164 -22.78 10.78 -12.55
N ASP A 165 -23.55 11.80 -12.93
CA ASP A 165 -24.10 12.78 -11.98
C ASP A 165 -25.18 12.19 -11.04
N THR A 166 -25.78 11.06 -11.42
CA THR A 166 -26.82 10.37 -10.66
C THR A 166 -26.61 8.86 -10.71
N GLY A 167 -26.94 8.19 -9.62
CA GLY A 167 -26.88 6.74 -9.52
C GLY A 167 -27.30 6.26 -8.13
N VAL A 168 -27.16 4.96 -7.91
CA VAL A 168 -27.37 4.34 -6.60
C VAL A 168 -26.03 3.77 -6.13
N ILE A 169 -25.57 4.21 -4.96
CA ILE A 169 -24.43 3.62 -4.26
C ILE A 169 -24.94 2.83 -3.05
N ILE A 170 -24.46 1.60 -2.90
CA ILE A 170 -24.76 0.74 -1.75
C ILE A 170 -23.44 0.37 -1.08
N ASP A 171 -23.29 0.73 0.19
CA ASP A 171 -22.15 0.33 1.02
C ASP A 171 -22.54 -0.89 1.86
N VAL A 172 -21.84 -2.00 1.67
CA VAL A 172 -22.04 -3.24 2.43
C VAL A 172 -20.95 -3.36 3.49
N GLY A 173 -21.35 -3.49 4.76
CA GLY A 173 -20.46 -3.22 5.88
C GLY A 173 -20.23 -1.72 6.08
N ALA A 174 -21.29 -0.92 5.94
CA ALA A 174 -21.20 0.53 5.86
C ALA A 174 -20.68 1.22 7.13
N GLY A 175 -20.66 0.52 8.27
CA GLY A 175 -20.34 1.11 9.56
C GLY A 175 -21.27 2.29 9.86
N ASP A 176 -20.69 3.42 10.23
CA ASP A 176 -21.41 4.65 10.53
C ASP A 176 -21.73 5.51 9.28
N GLY A 177 -21.47 4.99 8.08
CA GLY A 177 -21.77 5.65 6.80
C GLY A 177 -20.76 6.72 6.38
N THR A 178 -19.57 6.75 6.98
CA THR A 178 -18.52 7.75 6.64
C THR A 178 -18.16 7.76 5.16
N TYR A 179 -17.97 6.58 4.53
CA TYR A 179 -17.67 6.49 3.09
C TYR A 179 -18.79 7.06 2.22
N LEU A 180 -20.04 6.77 2.56
CA LEU A 180 -21.21 7.29 1.84
C LEU A 180 -21.37 8.79 2.03
N THR A 181 -21.14 9.31 3.23
CA THR A 181 -21.20 10.75 3.53
C THR A 181 -20.20 11.51 2.67
N GLU A 182 -18.96 11.01 2.63
CA GLU A 182 -17.87 11.60 1.85
C GLU A 182 -18.13 11.48 0.32
N PHE A 183 -18.78 10.40 -0.13
CA PHE A 183 -19.24 10.26 -1.51
C PHE A 183 -20.34 11.27 -1.87
N LEU A 184 -21.38 11.39 -1.04
CA LEU A 184 -22.51 12.30 -1.27
C LEU A 184 -22.11 13.77 -1.25
N ALA A 185 -21.09 14.14 -0.47
CA ALA A 185 -20.53 15.49 -0.48
C ALA A 185 -19.97 15.88 -1.86
N ARG A 186 -19.40 14.93 -2.61
CA ARG A 186 -18.95 15.10 -4.00
C ARG A 186 -20.09 14.93 -5.02
N HIS A 187 -21.05 14.05 -4.72
CA HIS A 187 -22.08 13.60 -5.64
C HIS A 187 -23.50 13.74 -5.06
N PRO A 188 -24.02 14.97 -4.89
CA PRO A 188 -25.31 15.21 -4.21
C PRO A 188 -26.53 14.69 -4.98
N GLY A 189 -26.39 14.32 -6.27
CA GLY A 189 -27.44 13.73 -7.09
C GLY A 189 -27.65 12.23 -6.90
N TRP A 190 -26.82 11.57 -6.07
CA TRP A 190 -26.87 10.13 -5.87
C TRP A 190 -27.75 9.71 -4.70
N GLN A 191 -28.27 8.49 -4.79
CA GLN A 191 -28.94 7.81 -3.68
C GLN A 191 -27.94 6.91 -2.97
N ALA A 192 -27.83 7.04 -1.64
CA ALA A 192 -26.94 6.23 -0.83
C ALA A 192 -27.73 5.27 0.08
N ILE A 193 -27.33 4.00 0.08
CA ILE A 193 -27.88 2.96 0.95
C ILE A 193 -26.74 2.38 1.78
N ALA A 194 -26.88 2.44 3.10
CA ALA A 194 -25.96 1.80 4.04
C ALA A 194 -26.51 0.46 4.48
N CYS A 195 -25.75 -0.62 4.31
CA CYS A 195 -26.10 -1.97 4.72
C CYS A 195 -25.13 -2.44 5.80
N ASP A 196 -25.64 -2.67 7.01
CA ASP A 196 -24.88 -3.20 8.16
C ASP A 196 -25.85 -3.78 9.21
N LEU A 197 -25.33 -4.23 10.35
CA LEU A 197 -26.13 -4.66 11.50
C LEU A 197 -27.06 -3.54 11.99
N ALA A 198 -28.20 -3.93 12.58
CA ALA A 198 -29.25 -3.00 12.99
C ALA A 198 -28.75 -1.90 13.94
N GLU A 199 -27.94 -2.29 14.92
CA GLU A 199 -27.32 -1.42 15.91
C GLU A 199 -26.22 -0.52 15.35
N VAL A 200 -25.64 -0.87 14.19
CA VAL A 200 -24.60 -0.11 13.50
C VAL A 200 -25.25 0.95 12.61
N VAL A 201 -26.19 0.55 11.73
CA VAL A 201 -26.89 1.51 10.86
C VAL A 201 -27.76 2.50 11.64
N ALA A 202 -28.17 2.15 12.87
CA ALA A 202 -28.86 3.07 13.77
C ALA A 202 -28.00 4.27 14.21
N GLN A 203 -26.68 4.21 14.06
CA GLN A 203 -25.75 5.27 14.43
C GLN A 203 -25.51 6.29 13.30
N ILE A 204 -25.96 6.00 12.08
CA ILE A 204 -25.78 6.85 10.91
C ILE A 204 -26.52 8.18 11.12
N LYS A 205 -25.77 9.28 11.10
CA LYS A 205 -26.28 10.64 11.37
C LYS A 205 -26.74 11.37 10.11
N ASP A 206 -26.16 11.04 8.95
CA ASP A 206 -26.51 11.69 7.69
C ASP A 206 -27.88 11.19 7.20
N LYS A 207 -28.83 12.13 7.11
CA LYS A 207 -30.20 11.86 6.69
C LYS A 207 -30.34 11.60 5.19
N ALA A 208 -29.32 11.92 4.40
CA ALA A 208 -29.28 11.58 2.98
C ALA A 208 -28.97 10.09 2.73
N ILE A 209 -28.47 9.38 3.76
CA ILE A 209 -28.21 7.95 3.70
C ILE A 209 -29.45 7.18 4.13
N THR A 210 -29.85 6.20 3.33
CA THR A 210 -30.92 5.26 3.68
C THR A 210 -30.34 4.05 4.40
N PRO A 211 -30.57 3.86 5.71
CA PRO A 211 -30.09 2.69 6.42
C PRO A 211 -30.90 1.44 6.04
N HIS A 212 -30.22 0.32 5.93
CA HIS A 212 -30.79 -1.00 5.72
C HIS A 212 -30.12 -2.01 6.66
N ALA A 213 -30.85 -2.45 7.69
CA ALA A 213 -30.35 -3.45 8.62
C ALA A 213 -30.29 -4.83 7.92
N CYS A 214 -29.10 -5.43 7.88
CA CYS A 214 -28.86 -6.76 7.33
C CYS A 214 -27.57 -7.35 7.90
N ASN A 215 -27.68 -8.48 8.56
CA ASN A 215 -26.53 -9.35 8.84
C ASN A 215 -26.15 -10.09 7.55
N LEU A 216 -25.02 -9.71 6.94
CA LEU A 216 -24.52 -10.29 5.68
C LEU A 216 -24.23 -11.80 5.79
N LEU A 217 -24.06 -12.35 7.00
CA LEU A 217 -23.87 -13.78 7.23
C LEU A 217 -25.18 -14.53 7.51
N ASP A 218 -26.29 -13.83 7.75
CA ASP A 218 -27.62 -14.45 7.87
C ASP A 218 -28.22 -14.69 6.47
N PRO A 219 -28.42 -15.95 6.04
CA PRO A 219 -28.90 -16.23 4.69
C PRO A 219 -30.29 -15.68 4.37
N LYS A 220 -31.14 -15.50 5.39
CA LYS A 220 -32.49 -14.98 5.21
C LYS A 220 -32.44 -13.46 5.01
N GLU A 221 -31.74 -12.75 5.90
CA GLU A 221 -31.57 -11.29 5.78
C GLU A 221 -30.86 -10.91 4.48
N LEU A 222 -29.76 -11.61 4.15
CA LEU A 222 -29.06 -11.39 2.89
C LEU A 222 -29.98 -11.62 1.69
N LYS A 223 -30.78 -12.69 1.67
CA LYS A 223 -31.71 -12.95 0.57
C LYS A 223 -32.77 -11.85 0.42
N GLU A 224 -33.28 -11.32 1.52
CA GLU A 224 -34.24 -10.20 1.52
C GLU A 224 -33.59 -8.91 0.99
N PHE A 225 -32.35 -8.61 1.42
CA PHE A 225 -31.55 -7.50 0.91
C PHE A 225 -31.31 -7.60 -0.60
N ILE A 226 -30.83 -8.76 -1.09
CA ILE A 226 -30.58 -8.99 -2.51
C ILE A 226 -31.88 -8.87 -3.33
N ALA A 227 -33.01 -9.37 -2.82
CA ALA A 227 -34.29 -9.27 -3.53
C ALA A 227 -34.75 -7.81 -3.70
N ARG A 228 -34.45 -6.95 -2.73
CA ARG A 228 -34.84 -5.53 -2.75
C ARG A 228 -34.02 -4.68 -3.73
N TYR A 229 -32.72 -4.95 -3.84
CA TYR A 229 -31.77 -4.10 -4.60
C TYR A 229 -31.24 -4.78 -5.87
N ARG A 230 -31.89 -5.85 -6.33
CA ARG A 230 -31.44 -6.62 -7.50
C ARG A 230 -31.25 -5.71 -8.71
N GLY A 231 -30.02 -5.67 -9.23
CA GLY A 231 -29.62 -4.90 -10.39
C GLY A 231 -29.78 -3.38 -10.26
N THR A 232 -29.94 -2.82 -9.05
CA THR A 232 -30.19 -1.38 -8.88
C THR A 232 -28.92 -0.56 -8.65
N ALA A 233 -27.86 -1.17 -8.11
CA ALA A 233 -26.69 -0.45 -7.64
C ALA A 233 -25.72 -0.11 -8.78
N SER A 234 -25.54 1.18 -9.05
CA SER A 234 -24.48 1.66 -9.94
C SER A 234 -23.09 1.43 -9.34
N ILE A 235 -22.98 1.53 -8.01
CA ILE A 235 -21.78 1.21 -7.24
C ILE A 235 -22.19 0.38 -6.03
N VAL A 236 -21.53 -0.76 -5.82
CA VAL A 236 -21.52 -1.46 -4.54
C VAL A 236 -20.11 -1.29 -3.98
N VAL A 237 -19.97 -0.81 -2.76
CA VAL A 237 -18.67 -0.68 -2.08
C VAL A 237 -18.64 -1.61 -0.86
N ALA A 238 -17.51 -2.29 -0.69
CA ALA A 238 -17.19 -3.13 0.46
C ALA A 238 -15.83 -2.66 1.00
N SER A 239 -15.85 -1.70 1.93
CA SER A 239 -14.65 -1.10 2.51
C SER A 239 -14.28 -1.80 3.82
N ASN A 240 -13.04 -2.29 3.93
CA ASN A 240 -12.50 -2.97 5.10
C ASN A 240 -13.42 -4.10 5.61
N LEU A 241 -14.04 -4.83 4.68
CA LEU A 241 -15.03 -5.87 4.97
C LEU A 241 -14.47 -7.27 4.74
N ILE A 242 -13.88 -7.52 3.56
CA ILE A 242 -13.58 -8.90 3.15
C ILE A 242 -12.54 -9.53 4.06
N HIS A 243 -11.63 -8.76 4.65
CA HIS A 243 -10.65 -9.31 5.58
C HIS A 243 -11.24 -9.90 6.87
N CYS A 244 -12.48 -9.55 7.21
CA CYS A 244 -13.17 -10.06 8.39
C CYS A 244 -13.62 -11.51 8.24
N TYR A 245 -13.69 -12.03 7.01
CA TYR A 245 -14.29 -13.33 6.71
C TYR A 245 -13.30 -14.29 6.06
N SER A 246 -13.66 -15.58 6.09
CA SER A 246 -12.94 -16.64 5.39
C SER A 246 -13.19 -16.60 3.88
N LYS A 247 -12.35 -17.32 3.13
CA LYS A 247 -12.43 -17.37 1.67
C LYS A 247 -13.78 -17.88 1.17
N GLN A 248 -14.32 -18.88 1.84
CA GLN A 248 -15.61 -19.49 1.51
C GLN A 248 -16.77 -18.51 1.76
N GLU A 249 -16.74 -17.79 2.88
CA GLU A 249 -17.74 -16.77 3.23
C GLU A 249 -17.69 -15.62 2.22
N ASN A 250 -16.50 -15.12 1.89
CA ASN A 250 -16.33 -14.07 0.88
C ASN A 250 -16.77 -14.50 -0.51
N ALA A 251 -16.41 -15.71 -0.96
CA ALA A 251 -16.85 -16.21 -2.27
C ALA A 251 -18.39 -16.28 -2.35
N ALA A 252 -19.05 -16.78 -1.31
CA ALA A 252 -20.51 -16.84 -1.24
C ALA A 252 -21.14 -15.44 -1.18
N LEU A 253 -20.56 -14.52 -0.42
CA LEU A 253 -21.04 -13.14 -0.33
C LEU A 253 -20.91 -12.43 -1.68
N LEU A 254 -19.76 -12.51 -2.35
CA LEU A 254 -19.52 -11.88 -3.65
C LEU A 254 -20.47 -12.40 -4.74
N GLU A 255 -20.80 -13.70 -4.74
CA GLU A 255 -21.81 -14.28 -5.62
C GLU A 255 -23.20 -13.65 -5.38
N GLN A 256 -23.56 -13.37 -4.12
CA GLN A 256 -24.81 -12.67 -3.80
C GLN A 256 -24.74 -11.20 -4.22
N LEU A 257 -23.68 -10.48 -3.87
CA LEU A 257 -23.50 -9.06 -4.19
C LEU A 257 -23.52 -8.78 -5.70
N LYS A 258 -23.02 -9.72 -6.52
CA LYS A 258 -23.12 -9.63 -7.99
C LYS A 258 -24.54 -9.33 -8.48
N GLN A 259 -25.55 -9.85 -7.78
CA GLN A 259 -26.95 -9.76 -8.19
C GLN A 259 -27.56 -8.37 -7.94
N ILE A 260 -26.99 -7.56 -7.04
CA ILE A 260 -27.46 -6.17 -6.79
C ILE A 260 -26.74 -5.15 -7.66
N VAL A 261 -25.55 -5.47 -8.16
CA VAL A 261 -24.80 -4.62 -9.09
C VAL A 261 -25.56 -4.51 -10.42
N HIS A 262 -25.81 -3.28 -10.84
CA HIS A 262 -26.38 -2.94 -12.14
C HIS A 262 -25.52 -3.52 -13.29
N GLN A 263 -26.09 -3.72 -14.48
CA GLN A 263 -25.37 -4.34 -15.61
C GLN A 263 -24.08 -3.58 -16.00
N GLU A 264 -24.12 -2.25 -15.87
CA GLU A 264 -22.99 -1.33 -16.08
C GLU A 264 -22.38 -0.84 -14.75
N GLY A 265 -22.81 -1.42 -13.63
CA GLY A 265 -22.37 -1.04 -12.31
C GLY A 265 -21.02 -1.65 -11.93
N LEU A 266 -20.46 -1.10 -10.85
CA LEU A 266 -19.16 -1.47 -10.30
C LEU A 266 -19.32 -2.11 -8.93
N LEU A 267 -18.51 -3.12 -8.63
CA LEU A 267 -18.22 -3.55 -7.27
C LEU A 267 -16.83 -3.05 -6.89
N VAL A 268 -16.71 -2.38 -5.74
CA VAL A 268 -15.47 -1.81 -5.23
C VAL A 268 -15.12 -2.50 -3.93
N ILE A 269 -14.04 -3.28 -3.92
CA ILE A 269 -13.49 -3.88 -2.71
C ILE A 269 -12.33 -3.00 -2.28
N HIS A 270 -12.52 -2.20 -1.24
CA HIS A 270 -11.46 -1.37 -0.66
C HIS A 270 -10.91 -2.06 0.58
N ASP A 271 -9.67 -2.54 0.53
CA ASP A 271 -9.08 -3.27 1.65
C ASP A 271 -7.54 -3.22 1.66
N PHE A 272 -6.92 -3.88 2.62
CA PHE A 272 -5.51 -4.24 2.59
C PHE A 272 -5.31 -5.54 1.81
N PHE A 273 -4.16 -5.69 1.16
CA PHE A 273 -3.83 -6.87 0.35
C PHE A 273 -2.43 -7.37 0.66
N ILE A 274 -2.27 -8.69 0.81
CA ILE A 274 -1.01 -9.34 1.24
C ILE A 274 0.14 -9.00 0.29
N ASP A 275 -0.14 -9.04 -1.01
CA ASP A 275 0.78 -8.76 -2.10
C ASP A 275 0.76 -7.29 -2.55
N GLY A 276 -0.05 -6.45 -1.92
CA GLY A 276 -0.07 -5.00 -2.16
C GLY A 276 1.18 -4.31 -1.64
N ASN A 277 1.52 -4.55 -0.36
CA ASN A 277 2.72 -4.00 0.26
C ASN A 277 3.01 -4.70 1.61
N SER A 278 4.13 -4.35 2.24
CA SER A 278 4.51 -4.92 3.55
C SER A 278 3.53 -4.62 4.69
N PHE A 279 2.71 -3.57 4.58
CA PHE A 279 1.69 -3.25 5.56
C PHE A 279 0.53 -4.24 5.43
N GLY A 280 0.04 -4.52 4.22
CA GLY A 280 -1.01 -5.51 3.99
C GLY A 280 -0.61 -6.93 4.40
N ALA A 281 0.64 -7.32 4.16
CA ALA A 281 1.17 -8.60 4.66
C ALA A 281 1.19 -8.68 6.20
N LEU A 282 1.57 -7.59 6.89
CA LEU A 282 1.50 -7.52 8.35
C LEU A 282 0.05 -7.49 8.85
N TYR A 283 -0.85 -6.87 8.09
CA TYR A 283 -2.27 -6.78 8.40
C TYR A 283 -2.95 -8.16 8.36
N ASP A 284 -2.45 -9.10 7.56
CA ASP A 284 -2.90 -10.50 7.62
C ASP A 284 -2.64 -11.12 9.00
N LEU A 285 -1.43 -10.97 9.54
CA LEU A 285 -1.11 -11.41 10.89
C LEU A 285 -1.94 -10.62 11.92
N HIS A 286 -2.19 -9.33 11.68
CA HIS A 286 -3.08 -8.54 12.54
C HIS A 286 -4.49 -9.16 12.61
N MET A 287 -5.05 -9.61 11.48
CA MET A 287 -6.32 -10.33 11.44
C MET A 287 -6.24 -11.69 12.13
N MET A 288 -5.16 -12.45 11.92
CA MET A 288 -4.91 -13.71 12.60
C MET A 288 -4.86 -13.54 14.13
N VAL A 289 -4.31 -12.44 14.62
CA VAL A 289 -4.20 -12.17 16.05
C VAL A 289 -5.53 -11.77 16.67
N ASN A 290 -6.33 -10.97 15.96
CA ASN A 290 -7.47 -10.26 16.55
C ASN A 290 -8.84 -10.79 16.14
N THR A 291 -8.91 -11.78 15.26
CA THR A 291 -10.18 -12.33 14.76
C THR A 291 -10.20 -13.86 14.83
N TYR A 292 -11.39 -14.46 14.76
CA TYR A 292 -11.56 -15.91 14.84
C TYR A 292 -11.14 -16.65 13.55
N ASN A 293 -11.42 -16.08 12.37
CA ASN A 293 -11.09 -16.68 11.08
C ASN A 293 -10.75 -15.64 9.97
N GLY A 294 -10.70 -14.35 10.32
CA GLY A 294 -10.38 -13.25 9.41
C GLY A 294 -8.94 -13.32 8.91
N ARG A 295 -8.71 -12.81 7.72
CA ARG A 295 -7.44 -12.88 6.99
C ARG A 295 -7.43 -11.84 5.88
N THR A 296 -6.26 -11.37 5.51
CA THR A 296 -6.11 -10.51 4.34
C THR A 296 -5.99 -11.38 3.08
N TYR A 297 -6.35 -10.86 1.91
CA TYR A 297 -6.29 -11.60 0.64
C TYR A 297 -5.23 -11.03 -0.28
N SER A 298 -4.76 -11.83 -1.25
CA SER A 298 -3.97 -11.30 -2.37
C SER A 298 -4.88 -10.70 -3.44
N PHE A 299 -4.32 -9.90 -4.34
CA PHE A 299 -5.04 -9.45 -5.53
C PHE A 299 -5.51 -10.64 -6.36
N ASP A 300 -4.62 -11.61 -6.62
CA ASP A 300 -4.95 -12.83 -7.39
C ASP A 300 -6.11 -13.62 -6.78
N ASP A 301 -6.12 -13.79 -5.45
CA ASP A 301 -7.21 -14.49 -4.76
C ASP A 301 -8.53 -13.72 -4.90
N THR A 302 -8.47 -12.40 -4.76
CA THR A 302 -9.64 -11.52 -4.87
C THR A 302 -10.20 -11.49 -6.29
N VAL A 303 -9.34 -11.32 -7.30
CA VAL A 303 -9.69 -11.37 -8.72
C VAL A 303 -10.29 -12.72 -9.09
N ARG A 304 -9.75 -13.83 -8.57
CA ARG A 304 -10.33 -15.15 -8.79
C ARG A 304 -11.72 -15.28 -8.18
N MET A 305 -11.93 -14.83 -6.94
CA MET A 305 -13.26 -14.85 -6.31
C MET A 305 -14.26 -13.97 -7.07
N LEU A 306 -13.83 -12.80 -7.57
CA LEU A 306 -14.64 -11.93 -8.42
C LEU A 306 -15.02 -12.62 -9.75
N ALA A 307 -14.07 -13.30 -10.38
CA ALA A 307 -14.29 -14.05 -11.61
C ALA A 307 -15.29 -15.20 -11.42
N GLU A 308 -15.14 -15.96 -10.33
CA GLU A 308 -16.08 -17.02 -9.91
C GLU A 308 -17.48 -16.47 -9.64
N ALA A 309 -17.58 -15.26 -9.08
CA ALA A 309 -18.84 -14.54 -8.87
C ALA A 309 -19.44 -13.94 -10.17
N GLY A 310 -18.74 -14.01 -11.32
CA GLY A 310 -19.25 -13.54 -12.61
C GLY A 310 -18.90 -12.10 -12.97
N PHE A 311 -17.88 -11.50 -12.33
CA PHE A 311 -17.23 -10.29 -12.82
C PHE A 311 -16.16 -10.67 -13.84
N SER A 312 -16.18 -10.05 -15.02
CA SER A 312 -15.29 -10.42 -16.14
C SER A 312 -14.06 -9.53 -16.25
N HIS A 313 -14.07 -8.39 -15.58
CA HIS A 313 -12.99 -7.42 -15.59
C HIS A 313 -12.75 -6.91 -14.18
N SER A 314 -11.47 -6.69 -13.84
CA SER A 314 -11.05 -6.11 -12.58
C SER A 314 -9.84 -5.20 -12.78
N ASP A 315 -9.74 -4.16 -11.96
CA ASP A 315 -8.61 -3.23 -11.92
C ASP A 315 -8.26 -2.89 -10.46
N VAL A 316 -7.06 -2.36 -10.23
CA VAL A 316 -6.53 -2.07 -8.89
C VAL A 316 -6.07 -0.62 -8.80
N ILE A 317 -6.54 0.07 -7.76
CA ILE A 317 -6.12 1.43 -7.38
C ILE A 317 -5.31 1.33 -6.08
N GLU A 318 -4.07 1.83 -6.09
CA GLU A 318 -3.27 2.00 -4.87
C GLU A 318 -3.65 3.31 -4.16
N LEU A 319 -3.81 3.26 -2.84
CA LEU A 319 -4.22 4.41 -2.02
C LEU A 319 -3.09 4.82 -1.05
N PRO A 320 -3.00 6.11 -0.67
CA PRO A 320 -1.90 6.64 0.15
C PRO A 320 -1.69 5.93 1.48
N SER A 321 -2.77 5.56 2.19
CA SER A 321 -2.70 4.92 3.51
C SER A 321 -2.52 3.39 3.46
N HIS A 322 -1.72 2.90 2.50
CA HIS A 322 -1.35 1.48 2.30
C HIS A 322 -2.47 0.53 1.87
N SER A 323 -3.71 1.00 1.77
CA SER A 323 -4.84 0.22 1.25
C SER A 323 -4.89 0.27 -0.28
N HIS A 324 -5.75 -0.56 -0.86
CA HIS A 324 -6.03 -0.56 -2.29
C HIS A 324 -7.54 -0.73 -2.52
N ALA A 325 -8.00 -0.33 -3.70
CA ALA A 325 -9.34 -0.65 -4.17
C ALA A 325 -9.28 -1.55 -5.39
N VAL A 326 -9.89 -2.73 -5.31
CA VAL A 326 -10.13 -3.60 -6.46
C VAL A 326 -11.51 -3.27 -7.01
N ILE A 327 -11.56 -2.75 -8.23
CA ILE A 327 -12.81 -2.42 -8.93
C ILE A 327 -13.15 -3.55 -9.89
N ALA A 328 -14.39 -4.03 -9.86
CA ALA A 328 -14.84 -5.14 -10.68
C ALA A 328 -16.15 -4.82 -11.42
N SER A 329 -16.30 -5.36 -12.64
CA SER A 329 -17.49 -5.19 -13.48
C SER A 329 -17.77 -6.41 -14.36
N SER A 330 -18.98 -6.46 -14.92
CA SER A 330 -19.38 -7.46 -15.93
C SER A 330 -19.07 -7.05 -17.37
N GLN A 331 -18.81 -5.77 -17.60
CA GLN A 331 -18.46 -5.21 -18.91
C GLN A 331 -17.04 -4.65 -18.87
N THR A 332 -16.40 -4.52 -20.04
CA THR A 332 -15.07 -3.93 -20.12
C THR A 332 -15.06 -2.55 -19.47
N LEU A 333 -14.19 -2.39 -18.49
CA LEU A 333 -13.99 -1.13 -17.80
C LEU A 333 -13.29 -0.17 -18.78
N ASN A 334 -13.98 0.88 -19.20
CA ASN A 334 -13.31 2.11 -19.68
C ASN A 334 -12.84 2.94 -18.47
N ILE A 335 -12.41 2.27 -17.41
CA ILE A 335 -11.66 2.93 -16.36
C ILE A 335 -10.30 3.18 -16.99
N GLN A 336 -9.91 4.44 -17.08
CA GLN A 336 -8.51 4.77 -17.20
C GLN A 336 -7.86 4.22 -15.95
N SER A 337 -7.39 2.97 -16.03
CA SER A 337 -6.62 2.34 -14.97
C SER A 337 -5.58 3.34 -14.49
N THR A 338 -5.50 3.48 -13.17
CA THR A 338 -4.38 4.08 -12.45
C THR A 338 -3.09 3.66 -13.15
N ASP A 339 -2.48 4.61 -13.88
CA ASP A 339 -1.28 4.52 -14.73
C ASP A 339 -0.77 3.11 -15.06
N ALA A 340 -0.69 2.69 -16.34
CA ALA A 340 -0.10 1.40 -16.76
C ALA A 340 1.21 1.01 -16.02
N LEU A 341 1.96 2.00 -15.53
CA LEU A 341 3.10 1.82 -14.63
C LEU A 341 2.79 1.11 -13.30
N ILE A 342 1.63 1.31 -12.69
CA ILE A 342 1.21 0.66 -11.43
C ILE A 342 0.97 -0.84 -11.66
N GLN A 343 0.23 -1.21 -12.71
CA GLN A 343 0.03 -2.62 -13.05
C GLN A 343 1.35 -3.33 -13.35
N LEU A 344 2.23 -2.67 -14.12
CA LEU A 344 3.55 -3.19 -14.43
C LEU A 344 4.47 -3.28 -13.21
N ARG A 345 4.38 -2.34 -12.27
CA ARG A 345 5.07 -2.37 -10.98
C ARG A 345 4.65 -3.59 -10.16
N GLN A 346 3.34 -3.79 -10.00
CA GLN A 346 2.80 -4.96 -9.30
C GLN A 346 3.25 -6.26 -9.97
N LYS A 347 3.20 -6.31 -11.31
CA LYS A 347 3.66 -7.47 -12.06
C LYS A 347 5.15 -7.75 -11.87
N ALA A 348 5.99 -6.72 -11.85
CA ALA A 348 7.41 -6.85 -11.56
C ALA A 348 7.64 -7.44 -10.16
N LEU A 349 6.93 -6.94 -9.15
CA LEU A 349 7.02 -7.48 -7.78
C LEU A 349 6.57 -8.96 -7.73
N ALA A 350 5.50 -9.32 -8.43
CA ALA A 350 4.99 -10.69 -8.52
C ALA A 350 5.96 -11.66 -9.22
N ILE A 351 6.68 -11.20 -10.26
CA ILE A 351 7.75 -11.96 -10.94
C ILE A 351 8.94 -12.20 -10.00
N GLY A 352 9.06 -11.43 -8.91
CA GLY A 352 10.06 -11.62 -7.87
C GLY A 352 11.20 -10.60 -7.91
N PHE A 353 10.98 -9.42 -8.49
CA PHE A 353 11.79 -8.23 -8.19
C PHE A 353 11.44 -7.73 -6.78
N PHE A 354 12.42 -7.20 -6.05
CA PHE A 354 12.19 -6.72 -4.69
C PHE A 354 11.95 -5.21 -4.61
N GLU A 355 12.25 -4.45 -5.65
CA GLU A 355 11.73 -3.10 -5.84
C GLU A 355 11.32 -2.95 -7.31
N ALA A 356 10.29 -2.14 -7.54
CA ALA A 356 9.85 -1.72 -8.86
C ALA A 356 9.26 -0.32 -8.73
N GLU A 357 9.92 0.66 -9.33
CA GLU A 357 9.55 2.08 -9.15
C GLU A 357 9.44 2.79 -10.51
N PRO A 358 8.36 3.57 -10.73
CA PRO A 358 8.21 4.34 -11.94
C PRO A 358 9.27 5.44 -12.02
N ILE A 359 9.73 5.72 -13.23
CA ILE A 359 10.65 6.84 -13.50
C ILE A 359 10.30 7.49 -14.84
N ASP A 360 10.50 8.81 -14.92
CA ASP A 360 10.50 9.54 -16.18
C ASP A 360 11.79 9.18 -16.97
N PRO A 361 11.70 8.58 -18.17
CA PRO A 361 12.88 8.31 -19.00
C PRO A 361 13.80 9.52 -19.21
N ALA A 362 13.26 10.74 -19.18
CA ALA A 362 14.03 11.97 -19.36
C ALA A 362 14.94 12.32 -18.16
N SER A 363 14.69 11.76 -16.98
CA SER A 363 15.51 12.00 -15.78
C SER A 363 16.71 11.05 -15.66
N ILE A 364 16.80 10.03 -16.51
CA ILE A 364 17.86 9.02 -16.46
C ILE A 364 19.21 9.65 -16.82
N SER A 365 20.14 9.61 -15.87
CA SER A 365 21.49 10.17 -16.05
C SER A 365 22.37 9.28 -16.93
N ILE A 366 22.84 9.84 -18.04
CA ILE A 366 23.72 9.19 -19.00
C ILE A 366 25.05 9.95 -19.08
N GLU A 367 26.12 9.30 -18.65
CA GLU A 367 27.40 9.95 -18.34
C GLU A 367 28.60 9.33 -19.07
N ALA A 368 29.52 10.18 -19.53
CA ALA A 368 30.70 9.74 -20.29
C ALA A 368 31.66 8.86 -19.45
N TRP A 369 31.72 9.10 -18.13
CA TRP A 369 32.61 8.36 -17.24
C TRP A 369 32.19 6.88 -17.10
N VAL A 370 30.90 6.57 -17.23
CA VAL A 370 30.38 5.20 -17.16
C VAL A 370 30.96 4.36 -18.29
N LYS A 371 30.94 4.90 -19.52
CA LYS A 371 31.57 4.28 -20.68
C LYS A 371 33.07 4.07 -20.48
N ALA A 372 33.76 5.05 -19.90
CA ALA A 372 35.18 4.91 -19.57
C ALA A 372 35.43 3.76 -18.56
N LYS A 373 34.57 3.61 -17.55
CA LYS A 373 34.63 2.46 -16.62
C LYS A 373 34.39 1.13 -17.34
N CYS A 374 33.48 1.06 -18.30
CA CYS A 374 33.34 -0.14 -19.12
C CYS A 374 34.63 -0.43 -19.90
N THR A 375 35.19 0.55 -20.61
CA THR A 375 36.39 0.36 -21.45
C THR A 375 37.63 -0.04 -20.66
N TYR A 376 37.88 0.60 -19.52
CA TYR A 376 39.15 0.44 -18.79
C TYR A 376 39.04 -0.40 -17.52
N GLY A 377 37.83 -0.61 -16.99
CA GLY A 377 37.62 -1.28 -15.70
C GLY A 377 36.85 -2.60 -15.77
N CYS A 378 36.17 -2.91 -16.88
CA CYS A 378 35.34 -4.12 -16.97
C CYS A 378 36.06 -5.27 -17.69
N MET A 379 36.15 -6.43 -17.05
CA MET A 379 36.76 -7.63 -17.63
C MET A 379 35.99 -8.22 -18.82
N PHE A 380 34.75 -7.78 -19.06
CA PHE A 380 33.87 -8.24 -20.15
C PHE A 380 33.80 -7.28 -21.35
N TYR A 381 34.49 -6.12 -21.29
CA TYR A 381 34.52 -5.17 -22.41
C TYR A 381 35.03 -5.84 -23.70
N GLY A 382 34.32 -5.64 -24.80
CA GLY A 382 34.63 -6.28 -26.10
C GLY A 382 34.48 -7.80 -26.16
N LYS A 383 34.06 -8.48 -25.08
CA LYS A 383 33.94 -9.96 -25.04
C LYS A 383 32.51 -10.47 -25.19
N LYS A 384 31.51 -9.64 -24.90
CA LYS A 384 30.09 -10.01 -24.97
C LYS A 384 29.38 -9.15 -26.01
N TRP A 385 28.47 -9.76 -26.77
CA TRP A 385 27.62 -9.06 -27.74
C TRP A 385 26.65 -8.06 -27.12
N SER A 386 26.44 -8.09 -25.80
CA SER A 386 25.64 -7.12 -25.04
C SER A 386 26.45 -5.95 -24.50
N CYS A 387 27.76 -5.90 -24.74
CA CYS A 387 28.67 -4.88 -24.24
C CYS A 387 29.25 -4.06 -25.39
N PRO A 388 29.85 -2.88 -25.14
CA PRO A 388 30.47 -2.10 -26.19
C PRO A 388 31.63 -2.90 -26.82
N PRO A 389 31.86 -2.78 -28.14
CA PRO A 389 31.22 -1.85 -29.07
C PRO A 389 29.91 -2.35 -29.71
N HIS A 390 29.32 -3.45 -29.21
CA HIS A 390 28.15 -4.10 -29.82
C HIS A 390 26.81 -3.71 -29.18
N SER A 391 26.84 -3.02 -28.04
CA SER A 391 25.68 -2.38 -27.41
C SER A 391 25.44 -0.98 -28.00
N LEU A 392 24.29 -0.38 -27.65
CA LEU A 392 24.01 1.01 -27.96
C LEU A 392 25.11 1.92 -27.39
N THR A 393 25.46 2.94 -28.16
CA THR A 393 26.25 4.07 -27.69
C THR A 393 25.42 4.95 -26.76
N THR A 394 26.11 5.80 -26.02
CA THR A 394 25.53 6.82 -25.14
C THR A 394 24.52 7.70 -25.87
N ASP A 395 24.81 8.11 -27.12
CA ASP A 395 23.93 8.98 -27.89
C ASP A 395 22.72 8.22 -28.44
N GLU A 396 22.92 7.00 -28.95
CA GLU A 396 21.81 6.15 -29.39
C GLU A 396 20.87 5.80 -28.24
N PHE A 397 21.39 5.58 -27.03
CA PHE A 397 20.56 5.30 -25.87
C PHE A 397 19.77 6.54 -25.42
N LYS A 398 20.36 7.75 -25.47
CA LYS A 398 19.63 9.01 -25.22
C LYS A 398 18.50 9.22 -26.22
N GLU A 399 18.76 8.96 -27.51
CA GLU A 399 17.74 9.04 -28.56
C GLU A 399 16.62 8.03 -28.30
N LEU A 400 16.97 6.80 -27.92
CA LEU A 400 15.98 5.79 -27.56
C LEU A 400 15.13 6.21 -26.36
N LEU A 401 15.72 6.74 -25.28
CA LEU A 401 14.97 7.23 -24.11
C LEU A 401 13.99 8.33 -24.49
N GLY A 402 14.35 9.22 -25.43
CA GLY A 402 13.45 10.26 -25.97
C GLY A 402 12.24 9.72 -26.73
N CYS A 403 12.21 8.42 -27.07
CA CYS A 403 11.07 7.76 -27.70
C CYS A 403 10.03 7.23 -26.70
N TYR A 404 10.24 7.42 -25.39
CA TYR A 404 9.39 6.91 -24.31
C TYR A 404 8.97 8.03 -23.36
N SER A 405 7.77 7.90 -22.78
CA SER A 405 7.28 8.79 -21.71
C SER A 405 7.19 8.10 -20.36
N LYS A 406 7.40 6.78 -20.30
CA LYS A 406 7.19 5.96 -19.11
C LYS A 406 8.27 4.87 -19.01
N ALA A 407 8.73 4.63 -17.80
CA ALA A 407 9.65 3.52 -17.50
C ALA A 407 9.49 3.02 -16.07
N ILE A 408 9.97 1.82 -15.81
CA ILE A 408 10.08 1.22 -14.47
C ILE A 408 11.52 0.79 -14.23
N VAL A 409 12.08 1.23 -13.11
CA VAL A 409 13.32 0.70 -12.56
C VAL A 409 12.98 -0.48 -11.68
N VAL A 410 13.63 -1.63 -11.90
CA VAL A 410 13.47 -2.82 -11.07
C VAL A 410 14.76 -3.17 -10.37
N ALA A 411 14.65 -3.61 -9.11
CA ALA A 411 15.77 -4.15 -8.36
C ALA A 411 15.58 -5.65 -8.11
N GLY A 412 16.63 -6.43 -8.35
CA GLY A 412 16.65 -7.85 -8.13
C GLY A 412 17.95 -8.34 -7.53
N GLN A 413 17.93 -9.62 -7.16
CA GLN A 413 19.01 -10.27 -6.40
C GLN A 413 19.66 -11.39 -7.21
N PRO A 414 20.84 -11.89 -6.80
CA PRO A 414 21.49 -13.04 -7.42
C PRO A 414 20.64 -14.31 -7.38
N PRO A 415 20.81 -15.21 -8.36
CA PRO A 415 21.86 -15.19 -9.39
C PRO A 415 21.51 -14.35 -10.64
N LEU A 416 22.51 -13.74 -11.31
CA LEU A 416 22.31 -12.86 -12.48
C LEU A 416 21.50 -13.51 -13.64
N PRO A 417 21.65 -14.81 -13.96
CA PRO A 417 20.80 -15.46 -14.95
C PRO A 417 19.31 -15.44 -14.61
N ASP A 418 18.95 -15.59 -13.33
CA ASP A 418 17.55 -15.53 -12.89
C ASP A 418 16.99 -14.12 -13.08
N PHE A 419 17.75 -13.11 -12.66
CA PHE A 419 17.43 -11.70 -12.88
C PHE A 419 17.19 -11.37 -14.37
N GLN A 420 18.06 -11.86 -15.26
CA GLN A 420 17.90 -11.67 -16.71
C GLN A 420 16.68 -12.39 -17.29
N ASN A 421 16.31 -13.57 -16.78
CA ASN A 421 15.09 -14.26 -17.19
C ASN A 421 13.84 -13.47 -16.75
N LYS A 422 13.80 -13.03 -15.50
CA LYS A 422 12.70 -12.21 -14.94
C LYS A 422 12.49 -10.91 -15.71
N LEU A 423 13.58 -10.26 -16.17
CA LEU A 423 13.46 -9.07 -17.02
C LEU A 423 12.78 -9.38 -18.35
N LEU A 424 13.14 -10.48 -19.02
CA LEU A 424 12.48 -10.88 -20.27
C LEU A 424 11.02 -11.30 -20.06
N GLU A 425 10.70 -11.91 -18.92
CA GLU A 425 9.32 -12.19 -18.54
C GLU A 425 8.53 -10.90 -18.35
N LEU A 426 9.08 -9.92 -17.62
CA LEU A 426 8.45 -8.62 -17.43
C LEU A 426 8.26 -7.87 -18.75
N GLU A 427 9.24 -7.89 -19.66
CA GLU A 427 9.11 -7.31 -21.00
C GLU A 427 7.94 -7.94 -21.77
N LYS A 428 7.85 -9.28 -21.74
CA LYS A 428 6.79 -10.03 -22.41
C LYS A 428 5.42 -9.69 -21.82
N GLU A 429 5.31 -9.65 -20.49
CA GLU A 429 4.05 -9.30 -19.81
C GLU A 429 3.64 -7.87 -20.16
N ALA A 430 4.57 -6.91 -20.17
CA ALA A 430 4.27 -5.54 -20.58
C ALA A 430 3.74 -5.46 -22.02
N PHE A 431 4.39 -6.16 -22.94
CA PHE A 431 3.95 -6.23 -24.33
C PHE A 431 2.55 -6.82 -24.48
N LEU A 432 2.26 -7.93 -23.78
CA LEU A 432 0.95 -8.59 -23.80
C LEU A 432 -0.17 -7.73 -23.20
N ASN A 433 0.18 -6.81 -22.30
CA ASN A 433 -0.74 -5.84 -21.69
C ASN A 433 -0.80 -4.50 -22.44
N GLY A 434 -0.41 -4.47 -23.72
CA GLY A 434 -0.64 -3.33 -24.62
C GLY A 434 0.50 -2.31 -24.71
N CYS A 435 1.58 -2.47 -23.94
CA CYS A 435 2.79 -1.64 -24.07
C CYS A 435 3.61 -2.09 -25.28
N LYS A 436 3.19 -1.70 -26.48
CA LYS A 436 3.78 -2.18 -27.75
C LYS A 436 5.26 -1.87 -27.91
N LYS A 437 5.78 -0.84 -27.20
CA LYS A 437 7.21 -0.47 -27.22
C LYS A 437 8.04 -1.11 -26.10
N ALA A 438 7.46 -2.04 -25.32
CA ALA A 438 8.13 -2.66 -24.18
C ALA A 438 9.54 -3.17 -24.51
N LEU A 439 10.54 -2.68 -23.77
CA LEU A 439 11.94 -3.07 -23.95
C LEU A 439 12.70 -2.99 -22.63
N VAL A 440 13.40 -4.07 -22.25
CA VAL A 440 14.19 -4.10 -21.01
C VAL A 440 15.70 -3.93 -21.22
N PHE A 441 16.36 -3.37 -20.21
CA PHE A 441 17.81 -3.29 -20.08
C PHE A 441 18.23 -3.94 -18.76
N SER A 442 19.32 -4.71 -18.79
CA SER A 442 19.81 -5.46 -17.62
C SER A 442 20.85 -4.67 -16.82
N GLY A 443 21.15 -5.12 -15.60
CA GLY A 443 22.42 -4.83 -14.93
C GLY A 443 23.45 -5.92 -15.25
N GLY A 444 24.72 -5.54 -15.38
CA GLY A 444 25.82 -6.49 -15.58
C GLY A 444 25.87 -7.22 -16.94
N PRO A 445 26.84 -8.13 -17.15
CA PRO A 445 27.06 -8.79 -18.44
C PRO A 445 26.02 -9.87 -18.76
N CYS A 446 25.74 -10.10 -20.05
CA CYS A 446 24.88 -11.18 -20.52
C CYS A 446 25.37 -12.58 -20.08
N THR A 447 24.46 -13.42 -19.58
CA THR A 447 24.76 -14.76 -19.06
C THR A 447 24.27 -15.91 -19.92
N TRP A 448 23.67 -15.66 -21.10
CA TRP A 448 23.09 -16.72 -21.95
C TRP A 448 24.09 -17.72 -22.51
N CYS A 449 25.36 -17.34 -22.59
CA CYS A 449 26.45 -18.21 -22.99
C CYS A 449 27.72 -17.87 -22.19
N GLU A 450 28.53 -18.89 -21.94
CA GLU A 450 29.84 -18.73 -21.30
C GLU A 450 30.74 -17.81 -22.14
N SER A 451 30.86 -18.11 -23.44
CA SER A 451 31.58 -17.30 -24.43
C SER A 451 30.72 -17.02 -25.65
N CYS A 452 30.76 -15.78 -26.12
CA CYS A 452 30.06 -15.34 -27.33
C CYS A 452 30.71 -15.95 -28.58
N ALA A 453 29.90 -16.23 -29.61
CA ALA A 453 30.44 -16.63 -30.92
C ALA A 453 31.03 -15.42 -31.64
N GLU A 454 32.03 -15.64 -32.50
CA GLU A 454 32.83 -14.56 -33.12
C GLU A 454 32.02 -13.68 -34.09
N ASN A 455 31.11 -14.27 -34.87
CA ASN A 455 30.46 -13.56 -35.98
C ASN A 455 29.03 -13.08 -35.66
N GLN A 456 28.35 -13.69 -34.68
CA GLN A 456 26.99 -13.30 -34.30
C GLN A 456 26.61 -13.79 -32.90
N CYS A 457 25.62 -13.15 -32.28
CA CYS A 457 25.05 -13.63 -31.02
C CYS A 457 24.32 -14.97 -31.23
N ARG A 458 24.46 -15.90 -30.28
CA ARG A 458 23.72 -17.18 -30.27
C ARG A 458 22.26 -17.04 -29.83
N PHE A 459 21.95 -15.99 -29.08
CA PHE A 459 20.64 -15.71 -28.49
C PHE A 459 20.23 -14.25 -28.72
N PRO A 460 20.14 -13.80 -29.98
CA PRO A 460 19.84 -12.40 -30.29
C PRO A 460 18.50 -11.94 -29.70
N GLU A 461 17.52 -12.83 -29.60
CA GLU A 461 16.18 -12.59 -29.05
C GLU A 461 16.18 -12.34 -27.53
N LYS A 462 17.12 -12.96 -26.80
CA LYS A 462 17.26 -12.82 -25.35
C LYS A 462 18.28 -11.76 -24.94
N ARG A 463 19.14 -11.35 -25.86
CA ARG A 463 20.20 -10.39 -25.58
C ARG A 463 19.60 -9.02 -25.29
N ARG A 464 19.89 -8.48 -24.11
CA ARG A 464 19.68 -7.07 -23.77
C ARG A 464 21.02 -6.44 -23.36
N PRO A 465 21.32 -5.20 -23.79
CA PRO A 465 22.46 -4.46 -23.26
C PRO A 465 22.31 -4.25 -21.75
N SER A 466 23.45 -4.04 -21.08
CA SER A 466 23.40 -3.58 -19.70
C SER A 466 23.23 -2.06 -19.66
N LEU A 467 22.63 -1.51 -18.60
CA LEU A 467 22.49 -0.07 -18.42
C LEU A 467 23.86 0.64 -18.46
N GLU A 468 24.87 0.06 -17.81
CA GLU A 468 26.23 0.59 -17.79
C GLU A 468 26.86 0.54 -19.19
N SER A 469 26.56 -0.49 -19.99
CA SER A 469 27.04 -0.60 -21.37
C SER A 469 26.52 0.52 -22.27
N CYS A 470 25.35 1.09 -21.94
CA CYS A 470 24.74 2.21 -22.63
C CYS A 470 25.18 3.58 -22.05
N GLY A 471 26.01 3.58 -21.00
CA GLY A 471 26.48 4.80 -20.33
C GLY A 471 25.56 5.34 -19.23
N CYS A 472 24.58 4.56 -18.78
CA CYS A 472 23.70 4.95 -17.66
C CYS A 472 24.44 4.91 -16.32
N ASP A 473 24.32 5.98 -15.53
CA ASP A 473 24.73 5.97 -14.13
C ASP A 473 23.69 5.22 -13.29
N VAL A 474 23.94 3.93 -13.06
CA VAL A 474 23.03 3.05 -12.33
C VAL A 474 22.89 3.44 -10.85
N PHE A 475 23.91 4.08 -10.25
CA PHE A 475 23.81 4.54 -8.86
C PHE A 475 22.87 5.73 -8.75
N ALA A 476 23.06 6.73 -9.63
CA ALA A 476 22.16 7.88 -9.70
C ALA A 476 20.72 7.47 -10.05
N LEU A 477 20.56 6.50 -10.98
CA LEU A 477 19.27 5.94 -11.33
C LEU A 477 18.57 5.32 -10.11
N ALA A 478 19.26 4.45 -9.38
CA ALA A 478 18.70 3.80 -8.20
C ALA A 478 18.37 4.80 -7.08
N GLU A 479 19.26 5.75 -6.81
CA GLU A 479 19.06 6.80 -5.80
C GLU A 479 17.84 7.68 -6.12
N SER A 480 17.63 8.03 -7.39
CA SER A 480 16.47 8.81 -7.84
C SER A 480 15.13 8.11 -7.58
N CYS A 481 15.15 6.77 -7.49
CA CYS A 481 13.99 5.92 -7.17
C CYS A 481 13.93 5.53 -5.69
N GLY A 482 14.77 6.08 -4.81
CA GLY A 482 14.85 5.68 -3.41
C GLY A 482 15.41 4.27 -3.18
N ILE A 483 16.00 3.66 -4.20
CA ILE A 483 16.58 2.32 -4.14
C ILE A 483 18.03 2.44 -3.65
N SER A 484 18.31 1.97 -2.43
CA SER A 484 19.66 2.02 -1.87
C SER A 484 20.58 1.00 -2.56
N VAL A 485 21.52 1.47 -3.36
CA VAL A 485 22.59 0.67 -3.96
C VAL A 485 23.94 1.13 -3.43
N GLN A 486 24.76 0.20 -2.95
CA GLN A 486 26.10 0.49 -2.43
C GLN A 486 27.13 -0.42 -3.08
N PRO A 487 28.36 0.07 -3.34
CA PRO A 487 29.46 -0.79 -3.76
C PRO A 487 29.72 -1.87 -2.71
N ILE A 488 29.85 -3.11 -3.17
CA ILE A 488 30.22 -4.24 -2.32
C ILE A 488 31.61 -4.01 -1.71
N LYS A 489 31.73 -4.23 -0.40
CA LYS A 489 32.99 -4.09 0.34
C LYS A 489 33.62 -5.45 0.67
N SER A 490 32.81 -6.51 0.74
CA SER A 490 33.20 -7.88 1.08
C SER A 490 32.60 -8.88 0.09
N SER A 491 33.30 -9.99 -0.19
CA SER A 491 32.76 -11.08 -1.02
C SER A 491 31.51 -11.76 -0.43
N ALA A 492 31.19 -11.50 0.84
CA ALA A 492 29.98 -11.97 1.50
C ALA A 492 28.77 -11.04 1.32
N ASP A 493 28.97 -9.82 0.80
CA ASP A 493 27.86 -8.88 0.57
C ASP A 493 27.06 -9.30 -0.68
N PHE A 494 25.78 -8.95 -0.70
CA PHE A 494 24.90 -9.27 -1.82
C PHE A 494 25.02 -8.24 -2.94
N VAL A 495 25.18 -8.72 -4.19
CA VAL A 495 25.11 -7.87 -5.39
C VAL A 495 23.66 -7.53 -5.67
N GLN A 496 23.33 -6.25 -5.69
CA GLN A 496 22.04 -5.78 -6.17
C GLN A 496 22.11 -5.50 -7.67
N TYR A 497 21.17 -6.06 -8.44
CA TYR A 497 21.05 -5.77 -9.86
C TYR A 497 19.92 -4.79 -10.11
N ILE A 498 20.20 -3.78 -10.92
CA ILE A 498 19.23 -2.79 -11.36
C ILE A 498 18.94 -3.03 -12.84
N GLY A 499 17.66 -3.05 -13.19
CA GLY A 499 17.17 -3.17 -14.54
C GLY A 499 16.20 -2.03 -14.85
N LEU A 500 15.95 -1.81 -16.13
CA LEU A 500 15.05 -0.79 -16.61
C LEU A 500 14.09 -1.42 -17.62
N LEU A 501 12.80 -1.21 -17.45
CA LEU A 501 11.77 -1.49 -18.45
C LEU A 501 11.29 -0.15 -19.02
N LEU A 502 11.46 0.06 -20.32
CA LEU A 502 10.85 1.18 -21.05
C LEU A 502 9.49 0.73 -21.58
N VAL A 503 8.44 1.54 -21.39
CA VAL A 503 7.07 1.21 -21.84
C VAL A 503 6.37 2.39 -22.49
N GLU A 504 5.55 2.10 -23.52
CA GLU A 504 4.61 3.02 -24.15
C GLU A 504 3.54 2.29 -24.95
#